data_AF-B4RAJ8-F1
#
_entry.id   AF-B4RAJ8-F1
#
_cell.length_a   1.000
_cell.length_b   1.000
_cell.length_c   1.000
_cell.angle_alpha   90.00
_cell.angle_beta   90.00
_cell.angle_gamma   90.00
#
_symmetry.space_group_name_H-M   'P 1'
#
loop_
_entity.id
_entity.type
_entity.pdbx_description
1 polymer ?
#
loop_
_entity_poly.entity_id
_entity_poly.type
_entity_poly.pdbx_seq_one_letter_code
_entity_poly.pdbx_strand_id
1 'polypeptide(L)'
;MRAGAEFRLGAAGRITKSAAVTETLASAAASPSLARLANDLTRDLMRPNPRIYWLDLVATAAVTWLSLWIAATASPPWALAAAAVCVLALYRGVSFIHELTHQRRDELPGFHFGWNLLIGVPFLTPSLLYEGVHMLHHAKDRYGTTRDPEYMPLARLPLSSLLGFVLIALLAPVGVILRFAVLAPVSFLVPALRRWVIAKTSAMTINTAFSREDLDRAGRAPWLAQEIACWLWSWTVIGLTAAGVIPLRAILTAVAVYAVFALVNQLRTAVAHYWENDGSKMSFEGQFLDSVNVPPPALLPFLWAPVGLRYHALHHLLPRMPYHNLGKAHRRLVAEVPATSPYRRVEEAELVPALAKLARKARRA
;
A
#
# COMPACT_ATOMS: atom_id res chain seq x y z
N MET A 1 -22.28 -66.61 64.06
CA MET A 1 -22.78 -66.32 62.70
C MET A 1 -22.32 -64.90 62.36
N ARG A 2 -21.30 -64.73 61.50
CA ARG A 2 -21.39 -64.33 60.07
C ARG A 2 -22.26 -63.06 59.90
N ALA A 3 -21.84 -61.92 59.34
CA ALA A 3 -20.76 -61.49 58.45
C ALA A 3 -20.53 -59.97 58.72
N GLY A 4 -19.43 -59.26 58.42
CA GLY A 4 -18.45 -59.37 57.34
C GLY A 4 -18.63 -58.18 56.37
N ALA A 5 -17.98 -57.05 56.64
CA ALA A 5 -17.82 -55.96 55.67
C ALA A 5 -16.49 -55.23 55.92
N GLU A 6 -15.41 -55.74 55.30
CA GLU A 6 -14.11 -55.08 55.22
C GLU A 6 -14.09 -54.10 54.04
N PHE A 7 -13.80 -52.83 54.31
CA PHE A 7 -13.52 -51.83 53.28
C PHE A 7 -12.01 -51.82 53.02
N ARG A 8 -11.57 -52.36 51.88
CA ARG A 8 -10.16 -52.36 51.46
C ARG A 8 -9.76 -51.00 50.91
N LEU A 9 -8.81 -50.34 51.57
CA LEU A 9 -8.05 -49.20 51.03
C LEU A 9 -7.11 -49.71 49.92
N GLY A 10 -7.41 -49.35 48.68
CA GLY A 10 -6.59 -49.63 47.51
C GLY A 10 -5.39 -48.69 47.41
N ALA A 11 -4.24 -49.28 47.04
CA ALA A 11 -2.92 -48.68 46.97
C ALA A 11 -2.84 -47.35 46.21
N ALA A 12 -2.11 -46.40 46.79
CA ALA A 12 -1.66 -45.17 46.14
C ALA A 12 -0.67 -45.50 45.01
N GLY A 13 -1.16 -45.47 43.77
CA GLY A 13 -0.31 -45.47 42.58
C GLY A 13 0.45 -44.16 42.48
N ARG A 14 1.78 -44.20 42.64
CA ARG A 14 2.65 -43.10 42.18
C ARG A 14 2.49 -42.97 40.68
N ILE A 15 1.80 -41.93 40.24
CA ILE A 15 1.83 -41.48 38.85
C ILE A 15 3.27 -41.00 38.61
N THR A 16 4.10 -41.86 38.02
CA THR A 16 5.32 -41.44 37.37
C THR A 16 4.90 -40.53 36.22
N LYS A 17 5.01 -39.21 36.41
CA LYS A 17 4.99 -38.24 35.32
C LYS A 17 6.13 -38.64 34.38
N SER A 18 5.78 -39.41 33.36
CA SER A 18 6.67 -39.87 32.31
C SER A 18 7.42 -38.69 31.72
N ALA A 19 8.72 -38.87 31.49
CA ALA A 19 9.58 -37.93 30.78
C ALA A 19 8.97 -37.49 29.44
N ALA A 20 8.10 -38.30 28.83
CA ALA A 20 7.35 -37.95 27.62
C ALA A 20 6.37 -36.77 27.81
N VAL A 21 5.78 -36.59 29.00
CA VAL A 21 4.91 -35.42 29.29
C VAL A 21 5.77 -34.17 29.46
N THR A 22 6.95 -34.30 30.04
CA THR A 22 7.93 -33.22 30.17
C THR A 22 8.53 -32.83 28.81
N GLU A 23 8.76 -33.79 27.92
CA GLU A 23 9.17 -33.56 26.53
C GLU A 23 8.06 -32.91 25.69
N THR A 24 6.80 -33.32 25.88
CA THR A 24 5.64 -32.72 25.21
C THR A 24 5.39 -31.28 25.69
N LEU A 25 5.62 -31.00 26.98
CA LEU A 25 5.53 -29.65 27.55
C LEU A 25 6.74 -28.78 27.21
N ALA A 26 7.94 -29.36 27.04
CA ALA A 26 9.14 -28.66 26.56
C ALA A 26 9.05 -28.36 25.04
N SER A 27 8.43 -29.26 24.27
CA SER A 27 8.05 -29.03 22.86
C SER A 27 6.90 -28.02 22.72
N ALA A 28 6.14 -27.78 23.79
CA ALA A 28 5.13 -26.73 23.89
C ALA A 28 5.69 -25.39 24.39
N ALA A 29 7.02 -25.19 24.35
CA ALA A 29 7.54 -23.84 24.18
C ALA A 29 6.99 -23.32 22.85
N ALA A 30 5.84 -22.64 22.90
CA ALA A 30 5.05 -22.24 21.75
C ALA A 30 5.97 -21.65 20.68
N SER A 31 6.03 -22.30 19.51
CA SER A 31 6.77 -21.79 18.36
C SER A 31 6.45 -20.30 18.22
N PRO A 32 7.46 -19.43 18.09
CA PRO A 32 7.22 -17.99 18.03
C PRO A 32 6.20 -17.70 16.93
N SER A 33 5.25 -16.81 17.21
CA SER A 33 4.31 -16.37 16.17
C SER A 33 5.09 -15.88 14.96
N LEU A 34 4.53 -16.03 13.76
CA LEU A 34 5.20 -15.60 12.52
C LEU A 34 5.68 -14.14 12.61
N ALA A 35 4.91 -13.28 13.26
CA ALA A 35 5.27 -11.88 13.52
C ALA A 35 6.51 -11.75 14.42
N ARG A 36 6.60 -12.52 15.51
CA ARG A 36 7.75 -12.48 16.41
C ARG A 36 9.00 -12.98 15.68
N LEU A 37 8.90 -14.13 15.00
CA LEU A 37 9.98 -14.69 14.20
C LEU A 37 10.50 -13.69 13.16
N ALA A 38 9.59 -13.06 12.40
CA ALA A 38 9.93 -12.05 11.40
C ALA A 38 10.68 -10.86 12.01
N ASN A 39 10.21 -10.34 13.15
CA ASN A 39 10.88 -9.24 13.84
C ASN A 39 12.30 -9.64 14.31
N ASP A 40 12.45 -10.82 14.88
CA ASP A 40 13.76 -11.27 15.40
C ASP A 40 14.78 -11.50 14.28
N LEU A 41 14.35 -12.09 13.15
CA LEU A 41 15.21 -12.32 11.99
C LEU A 41 15.63 -11.05 11.24
N THR A 42 14.93 -9.92 11.45
CA THR A 42 15.07 -8.73 10.61
C THR A 42 15.31 -7.44 11.37
N ARG A 43 15.53 -7.52 12.68
CA ARG A 43 15.74 -6.35 13.56
C ARG A 43 16.85 -5.41 13.06
N ASP A 44 17.92 -5.95 12.52
CA ASP A 44 19.06 -5.20 11.93
C ASP A 44 18.71 -4.49 10.61
N LEU A 45 17.56 -4.77 10.02
CA LEU A 45 17.12 -4.22 8.73
C LEU A 45 16.10 -3.07 8.87
N MET A 46 15.64 -2.76 10.08
CA MET A 46 14.55 -1.81 10.31
C MET A 46 14.92 -0.34 10.09
N ARG A 47 16.22 -0.01 10.01
CA ARG A 47 16.67 1.38 9.83
C ARG A 47 16.74 1.73 8.35
N PRO A 48 16.00 2.74 7.86
CA PRO A 48 16.13 3.19 6.48
C PRO A 48 17.49 3.86 6.25
N ASN A 49 18.02 3.73 5.04
CA ASN A 49 19.25 4.40 4.60
C ASN A 49 18.90 5.66 3.79
N PRO A 50 19.09 6.88 4.33
CA PRO A 50 18.75 8.13 3.63
C PRO A 50 19.39 8.27 2.26
N ARG A 51 20.62 7.76 2.06
CA ARG A 51 21.31 7.86 0.77
C ARG A 51 20.57 7.07 -0.32
N ILE A 52 20.10 5.86 0.01
CA ILE A 52 19.34 5.04 -0.94
C ILE A 52 18.04 5.74 -1.31
N TYR A 53 17.28 6.22 -0.32
CA TYR A 53 16.02 6.92 -0.56
C TYR A 53 16.21 8.17 -1.43
N TRP A 54 17.16 9.05 -1.08
CA TRP A 54 17.40 10.27 -1.84
C TRP A 54 17.91 10.02 -3.25
N LEU A 55 18.87 9.10 -3.43
CA LEU A 55 19.38 8.75 -4.76
C LEU A 55 18.28 8.16 -5.64
N ASP A 56 17.47 7.25 -5.10
CA ASP A 56 16.36 6.63 -5.84
C ASP A 56 15.29 7.67 -6.21
N LEU A 57 14.91 8.55 -5.28
CA LEU A 57 13.97 9.64 -5.56
C LEU A 57 14.48 10.60 -6.62
N VAL A 58 15.71 11.09 -6.50
CA VAL A 58 16.28 12.06 -7.46
C VAL A 58 16.44 11.43 -8.84
N ALA A 59 16.93 10.18 -8.92
CA ALA A 59 17.04 9.46 -10.18
C ALA A 59 15.64 9.21 -10.79
N THR A 60 14.68 8.76 -9.98
CA THR A 60 13.30 8.53 -10.43
C THR A 60 12.67 9.83 -10.94
N ALA A 61 12.80 10.93 -10.20
CA ALA A 61 12.28 12.23 -10.62
C ALA A 61 12.95 12.72 -11.91
N ALA A 62 14.28 12.61 -12.03
CA ALA A 62 14.99 12.99 -13.25
C ALA A 62 14.49 12.20 -14.46
N VAL A 63 14.34 10.87 -14.33
CA VAL A 63 13.80 10.02 -15.40
C VAL A 63 12.36 10.38 -15.72
N THR A 64 11.49 10.59 -14.71
CA THR A 64 10.10 11.01 -14.91
C THR A 64 10.01 12.31 -15.70
N TRP A 65 10.71 13.36 -15.27
CA TRP A 65 10.64 14.68 -15.93
C TRP A 65 11.26 14.67 -17.32
N LEU A 66 12.41 14.02 -17.50
CA LEU A 66 13.06 13.94 -18.81
C LEU A 66 12.21 13.15 -19.80
N SER A 67 11.69 11.99 -19.40
CA SER A 67 10.85 11.17 -20.27
C SER A 67 9.51 11.83 -20.57
N LEU A 68 8.92 12.57 -19.63
CA LEU A 68 7.72 13.38 -19.89
C LEU A 68 8.00 14.47 -20.93
N TRP A 69 9.13 15.18 -20.80
CA TRP A 69 9.53 16.20 -21.76
C TRP A 69 9.73 15.62 -23.17
N ILE A 70 10.44 14.48 -23.30
CA ILE A 70 10.62 13.79 -24.58
C ILE A 70 9.26 13.33 -25.14
N ALA A 71 8.38 12.74 -24.31
CA ALA A 71 7.05 12.31 -24.71
C ALA A 71 6.19 13.46 -25.28
N ALA A 72 6.32 14.65 -24.69
CA ALA A 72 5.57 15.83 -25.10
C ALA A 72 6.12 16.49 -26.39
N THR A 73 7.40 16.33 -26.69
CA THR A 73 8.10 17.14 -27.72
C THR A 73 8.60 16.35 -28.92
N ALA A 74 8.92 15.07 -28.75
CA ALA A 74 9.53 14.25 -29.80
C ALA A 74 8.54 13.78 -30.88
N SER A 75 9.07 13.16 -31.94
CA SER A 75 8.27 12.48 -32.97
C SER A 75 7.60 11.20 -32.43
N PRO A 76 6.53 10.70 -33.07
CA PRO A 76 5.65 9.69 -32.46
C PRO A 76 6.34 8.43 -31.89
N PRO A 77 7.31 7.77 -32.58
CA PRO A 77 7.95 6.58 -32.04
C PRO A 77 8.72 6.85 -30.74
N TRP A 78 9.50 7.93 -30.71
CA TRP A 78 10.25 8.36 -29.52
C TRP A 78 9.33 8.86 -28.42
N ALA A 79 8.24 9.55 -28.79
CA ALA A 79 7.26 10.04 -27.84
C ALA A 79 6.55 8.89 -27.12
N LEU A 80 6.17 7.82 -27.83
CA LEU A 80 5.54 6.63 -27.25
C LEU A 80 6.51 5.86 -26.34
N ALA A 81 7.75 5.66 -26.77
CA ALA A 81 8.76 5.00 -25.95
C ALA A 81 9.04 5.78 -24.65
N ALA A 82 9.20 7.11 -24.75
CA ALA A 82 9.39 7.97 -23.60
C ALA A 82 8.16 8.01 -22.69
N ALA A 83 6.94 8.00 -23.24
CA ALA A 83 5.71 7.92 -22.45
C ALA A 83 5.65 6.62 -21.63
N ALA A 84 6.04 5.48 -22.21
CA ALA A 84 6.09 4.21 -21.48
C ALA A 84 7.10 4.24 -20.32
N VAL A 85 8.29 4.81 -20.54
CA VAL A 85 9.28 5.03 -19.47
C VAL A 85 8.72 5.97 -18.40
N CYS A 86 8.07 7.06 -18.82
CA CYS A 86 7.48 8.04 -17.92
C CYS A 86 6.39 7.44 -17.04
N VAL A 87 5.53 6.58 -17.58
CA VAL A 87 4.50 5.87 -16.81
C VAL A 87 5.13 5.05 -15.69
N LEU A 88 6.16 4.25 -15.98
CA LEU A 88 6.81 3.39 -15.00
C LEU A 88 7.60 4.21 -13.96
N ALA A 89 8.32 5.24 -14.40
CA ALA A 89 9.09 6.11 -13.52
C ALA A 89 8.17 6.95 -12.61
N LEU A 90 7.11 7.55 -13.15
CA LEU A 90 6.13 8.30 -12.37
C LEU A 90 5.41 7.38 -11.39
N TYR A 91 4.98 6.19 -11.81
CA TYR A 91 4.38 5.22 -10.90
C TYR A 91 5.30 4.87 -9.73
N ARG A 92 6.59 4.59 -10.00
CA ARG A 92 7.60 4.38 -8.95
C ARG A 92 7.71 5.60 -8.04
N GLY A 93 7.80 6.80 -8.62
CA GLY A 93 7.91 8.07 -7.90
C GLY A 93 6.74 8.28 -6.96
N VAL A 94 5.51 8.12 -7.45
CA VAL A 94 4.29 8.25 -6.65
C VAL A 94 4.21 7.16 -5.59
N SER A 95 4.63 5.93 -5.90
CA SER A 95 4.59 4.78 -4.97
C SER A 95 5.42 4.99 -3.69
N PHE A 96 6.42 5.87 -3.70
CA PHE A 96 7.14 6.26 -2.47
C PHE A 96 6.22 6.84 -1.39
N ILE A 97 5.03 7.36 -1.75
CA ILE A 97 4.05 7.81 -0.76
C ILE A 97 3.70 6.72 0.26
N HIS A 98 3.76 5.44 -0.17
CA HIS A 98 3.57 4.29 0.69
C HIS A 98 4.71 4.12 1.70
N GLU A 99 5.95 4.43 1.33
CA GLU A 99 7.05 4.47 2.29
C GLU A 99 6.93 5.67 3.23
N LEU A 100 6.60 6.85 2.69
CA LEU A 100 6.53 8.09 3.47
C LEU A 100 5.59 7.98 4.68
N THR A 101 4.49 7.24 4.56
CA THR A 101 3.48 7.12 5.64
C THR A 101 3.94 6.21 6.79
N HIS A 102 4.88 5.29 6.55
CA HIS A 102 5.42 4.37 7.57
C HIS A 102 6.74 4.80 8.19
N GLN A 103 7.53 5.59 7.46
CA GLN A 103 8.84 6.03 7.93
C GLN A 103 8.75 7.23 8.86
N ARG A 104 9.62 7.27 9.89
CA ARG A 104 9.71 8.46 10.73
C ARG A 104 10.43 9.58 10.01
N ARG A 105 9.99 10.82 10.23
CA ARG A 105 10.55 12.00 9.56
C ARG A 105 12.02 12.26 9.90
N ASP A 106 12.46 11.90 11.10
CA ASP A 106 13.84 12.08 11.56
C ASP A 106 14.80 10.97 11.08
N GLU A 107 14.28 9.82 10.67
CA GLU A 107 15.07 8.75 10.03
C GLU A 107 15.39 9.07 8.57
N LEU A 108 14.60 9.94 7.92
CA LEU A 108 14.78 10.40 6.54
C LEU A 108 14.70 11.94 6.44
N PRO A 109 15.72 12.67 6.95
CA PRO A 109 15.68 14.13 7.00
C PRO A 109 15.44 14.76 5.62
N GLY A 110 14.47 15.68 5.56
CA GLY A 110 14.09 16.42 4.35
C GLY A 110 13.40 15.60 3.25
N PHE A 111 13.45 14.27 3.30
CA PHE A 111 12.97 13.41 2.22
C PHE A 111 11.50 13.64 1.89
N HIS A 112 10.67 13.75 2.93
CA HIS A 112 9.25 14.00 2.81
C HIS A 112 8.93 15.33 2.09
N PHE A 113 9.72 16.38 2.34
CA PHE A 113 9.59 17.66 1.65
C PHE A 113 10.07 17.55 0.20
N GLY A 114 11.26 16.98 -0.02
CA GLY A 114 11.82 16.78 -1.37
C GLY A 114 10.93 15.93 -2.26
N TRP A 115 10.33 14.87 -1.71
CA TRP A 115 9.39 14.02 -2.45
C TRP A 115 8.13 14.78 -2.89
N ASN A 116 7.54 15.58 -1.99
CA ASN A 116 6.40 16.43 -2.36
C ASN A 116 6.80 17.48 -3.40
N LEU A 117 8.00 18.06 -3.30
CA LEU A 117 8.47 19.06 -4.26
C LEU A 117 8.72 18.46 -5.66
N LEU A 118 9.32 17.27 -5.74
CA LEU A 118 9.74 16.67 -7.00
C LEU A 118 8.65 15.85 -7.70
N ILE A 119 7.75 15.23 -6.93
CA ILE A 119 6.73 14.30 -7.42
C ILE A 119 5.33 14.66 -6.90
N GLY A 120 5.13 14.71 -5.57
CA GLY A 120 3.80 14.80 -4.99
C GLY A 120 3.00 16.01 -5.47
N VAL A 121 3.50 17.23 -5.27
CA VAL A 121 2.83 18.47 -5.69
C VAL A 121 2.75 18.59 -7.21
N PRO A 122 3.83 18.41 -7.99
CA PRO A 122 3.77 18.61 -9.43
C PRO A 122 2.77 17.70 -10.16
N PHE A 123 2.56 16.49 -9.64
CA PHE A 123 1.58 15.54 -10.15
C PHE A 123 0.29 15.50 -9.30
N LEU A 124 0.03 16.49 -8.46
CA LEU A 124 -1.21 16.60 -7.67
C LEU A 124 -1.53 15.34 -6.83
N THR A 125 -0.49 14.65 -6.37
CA THR A 125 -0.53 13.50 -5.44
C THR A 125 0.28 13.79 -4.17
N PRO A 126 0.06 14.92 -3.47
CA PRO A 126 0.83 15.25 -2.28
C PRO A 126 0.58 14.24 -1.15
N SER A 127 1.53 14.15 -0.22
CA SER A 127 1.50 13.16 0.86
C SER A 127 0.31 13.31 1.80
N LEU A 128 -0.32 14.48 1.87
CA LEU A 128 -1.57 14.71 2.60
C LEU A 128 -2.68 13.71 2.23
N LEU A 129 -2.69 13.21 0.99
CA LEU A 129 -3.66 12.22 0.52
C LEU A 129 -3.44 10.82 1.12
N TYR A 130 -2.35 10.58 1.85
CA TYR A 130 -2.00 9.25 2.38
C TYR A 130 -1.57 9.26 3.84
N GLU A 131 -1.01 10.38 4.32
CA GLU A 131 -0.65 10.58 5.72
C GLU A 131 -1.86 10.34 6.65
N GLY A 132 -1.73 9.36 7.56
CA GLY A 132 -2.78 9.00 8.51
C GLY A 132 -3.95 8.19 7.90
N VAL A 133 -3.90 7.84 6.61
CA VAL A 133 -4.92 7.03 5.94
C VAL A 133 -4.49 5.57 5.94
N HIS A 134 -3.38 5.26 5.28
CA HIS A 134 -2.93 3.88 5.13
C HIS A 134 -2.61 3.18 6.45
N MET A 135 -2.19 3.90 7.49
CA MET A 135 -2.03 3.32 8.83
C MET A 135 -3.34 2.74 9.40
N LEU A 136 -4.50 3.25 8.98
CA LEU A 136 -5.81 2.72 9.37
C LEU A 136 -6.07 1.35 8.73
N HIS A 137 -5.52 1.10 7.54
CA HIS A 137 -5.59 -0.21 6.90
C HIS A 137 -4.85 -1.26 7.73
N HIS A 138 -3.68 -0.94 8.29
CA HIS A 138 -2.94 -1.84 9.21
C HIS A 138 -3.56 -1.97 10.61
N ALA A 139 -4.57 -1.16 10.95
CA ALA A 139 -5.11 -1.14 12.30
C ALA A 139 -6.01 -2.37 12.56
N LYS A 140 -5.70 -3.12 13.63
CA LYS A 140 -6.40 -4.36 14.00
C LYS A 140 -7.92 -4.22 14.12
N ASP A 141 -8.41 -3.07 14.56
CA ASP A 141 -9.83 -2.82 14.74
C ASP A 141 -10.54 -2.28 13.49
N ARG A 142 -9.80 -1.99 12.41
CA ARG A 142 -10.32 -1.38 11.18
C ARG A 142 -10.10 -2.23 9.93
N TYR A 143 -8.99 -2.96 9.79
CA TYR A 143 -8.69 -3.75 8.59
C TYR A 143 -9.90 -4.56 8.15
N GLY A 144 -10.22 -4.48 6.86
CA GLY A 144 -11.26 -5.31 6.25
C GLY A 144 -12.69 -4.86 6.56
N THR A 145 -12.89 -3.84 7.40
CA THR A 145 -14.19 -3.27 7.75
C THR A 145 -14.54 -2.06 6.89
N THR A 146 -15.75 -1.52 7.03
CA THR A 146 -16.16 -0.25 6.38
C THR A 146 -15.33 0.97 6.80
N ARG A 147 -14.54 0.86 7.87
CA ARG A 147 -13.63 1.92 8.35
C ARG A 147 -12.22 1.81 7.77
N ASP A 148 -11.95 0.76 7.01
CA ASP A 148 -10.70 0.59 6.27
C ASP A 148 -10.74 1.43 4.98
N PRO A 149 -9.84 2.41 4.79
CA PRO A 149 -9.78 3.18 3.55
C PRO A 149 -9.38 2.34 2.33
N GLU A 150 -8.66 1.25 2.54
CA GLU A 150 -7.99 0.48 1.48
C GLU A 150 -8.60 -0.90 1.27
N TYR A 151 -9.75 -1.18 1.88
CA TYR A 151 -10.40 -2.47 1.74
C TYR A 151 -11.83 -2.41 1.19
N MET A 152 -12.06 -3.22 0.17
CA MET A 152 -13.38 -3.52 -0.37
C MET A 152 -13.42 -5.03 -0.68
N PRO A 153 -14.54 -5.75 -0.47
CA PRO A 153 -14.62 -7.19 -0.70
C PRO A 153 -14.65 -7.54 -2.21
N LEU A 154 -13.61 -7.16 -2.96
CA LEU A 154 -13.51 -7.31 -4.41
C LEU A 154 -13.76 -8.74 -4.89
N ALA A 155 -13.30 -9.75 -4.15
CA ALA A 155 -13.50 -11.15 -4.52
C ALA A 155 -14.95 -11.62 -4.37
N ARG A 156 -15.82 -10.80 -3.77
CA ARG A 156 -17.26 -11.02 -3.61
C ARG A 156 -18.11 -10.16 -4.54
N LEU A 157 -17.49 -9.34 -5.38
CA LEU A 157 -18.18 -8.50 -6.35
C LEU A 157 -18.26 -9.19 -7.72
N PRO A 158 -19.30 -8.91 -8.53
CA PRO A 158 -19.36 -9.44 -9.88
C PRO A 158 -18.21 -8.90 -10.73
N LEU A 159 -17.84 -9.63 -11.78
CA LEU A 159 -16.70 -9.28 -12.65
C LEU A 159 -16.83 -7.90 -13.29
N SER A 160 -18.06 -7.42 -13.55
CA SER A 160 -18.33 -6.07 -14.05
C SER A 160 -17.91 -4.99 -13.04
N SER A 161 -18.14 -5.20 -11.76
CA SER A 161 -17.69 -4.29 -10.69
C SER A 161 -16.17 -4.33 -10.53
N LEU A 162 -15.52 -5.48 -10.69
CA LEU A 162 -14.05 -5.56 -10.74
C LEU A 162 -13.48 -4.77 -11.93
N LEU A 163 -14.08 -4.92 -13.10
CA LEU A 163 -13.67 -4.16 -14.28
C LEU A 163 -13.89 -2.66 -14.07
N GLY A 164 -15.03 -2.26 -13.51
CA GLY A 164 -15.30 -0.87 -13.14
C GLY A 164 -14.29 -0.32 -12.13
N PHE A 165 -13.92 -1.11 -11.12
CA PHE A 165 -12.89 -0.78 -10.14
C PHE A 165 -11.52 -0.53 -10.78
N VAL A 166 -11.16 -1.28 -11.82
CA VAL A 166 -9.90 -1.08 -12.55
C VAL A 166 -9.99 0.15 -13.46
N LEU A 167 -11.04 0.26 -14.26
CA LEU A 167 -11.17 1.30 -15.30
C LEU A 167 -11.40 2.70 -14.73
N ILE A 168 -12.01 2.83 -13.54
CA ILE A 168 -12.23 4.14 -12.91
C ILE A 168 -10.91 4.87 -12.63
N ALA A 169 -9.80 4.15 -12.47
CA ALA A 169 -8.48 4.75 -12.26
C ALA A 169 -8.02 5.62 -13.44
N LEU A 170 -8.53 5.40 -14.65
CA LEU A 170 -8.27 6.27 -15.81
C LEU A 170 -8.80 7.71 -15.59
N LEU A 171 -9.76 7.90 -14.69
CA LEU A 171 -10.32 9.20 -14.32
C LEU A 171 -9.59 9.87 -13.13
N ALA A 172 -8.57 9.22 -12.56
CA ALA A 172 -7.76 9.80 -11.50
C ALA A 172 -7.19 11.21 -11.81
N PRO A 173 -6.68 11.53 -13.03
CA PRO A 173 -6.19 12.89 -13.30
C PRO A 173 -7.31 13.94 -13.22
N VAL A 174 -8.53 13.60 -13.65
CA VAL A 174 -9.70 14.48 -13.52
C VAL A 174 -10.01 14.72 -12.03
N GLY A 175 -9.97 13.65 -11.22
CA GLY A 175 -10.20 13.72 -9.78
C GLY A 175 -9.23 14.64 -9.04
N VAL A 176 -7.92 14.54 -9.31
CA VAL A 176 -6.92 15.39 -8.66
C VAL A 176 -6.98 16.84 -9.14
N ILE A 177 -7.26 17.08 -10.43
CA ILE A 177 -7.48 18.44 -10.94
C ILE A 177 -8.71 19.07 -10.27
N LEU A 178 -9.83 18.35 -10.20
CA LEU A 178 -11.03 18.83 -9.51
C LEU A 178 -10.73 19.12 -8.02
N ARG A 179 -10.00 18.23 -7.34
CA ARG A 179 -9.62 18.39 -5.94
C ARG A 179 -8.79 19.65 -5.67
N PHE A 180 -7.79 19.94 -6.49
CA PHE A 180 -6.81 20.98 -6.20
C PHE A 180 -7.02 22.27 -6.99
N ALA A 181 -7.47 22.22 -8.24
CA ALA A 181 -7.74 23.43 -9.02
C ALA A 181 -9.07 24.09 -8.64
N VAL A 182 -10.07 23.30 -8.21
CA VAL A 182 -11.44 23.79 -7.97
C VAL A 182 -11.83 23.67 -6.49
N LEU A 183 -11.82 22.46 -5.94
CA LEU A 183 -12.36 22.23 -4.60
C LEU A 183 -11.50 22.89 -3.51
N ALA A 184 -10.18 22.79 -3.57
CA ALA A 184 -9.28 23.46 -2.62
C ALA A 184 -9.59 24.96 -2.46
N PRO A 185 -9.49 25.82 -3.51
CA PRO A 185 -9.75 27.26 -3.38
C PRO A 185 -11.13 27.58 -2.81
N VAL A 186 -12.17 26.96 -3.37
CA VAL A 186 -13.56 27.24 -2.96
C VAL A 186 -13.79 26.80 -1.52
N SER A 187 -13.14 25.70 -1.10
CA SER A 187 -13.28 25.19 0.26
C SER A 187 -12.69 26.12 1.32
N PHE A 188 -11.71 26.98 1.00
CA PHE A 188 -11.23 28.00 1.93
C PHE A 188 -12.28 29.08 2.22
N LEU A 189 -13.27 29.26 1.35
CA LEU A 189 -14.33 30.26 1.49
C LEU A 189 -15.58 29.70 2.16
N VAL A 190 -15.84 28.40 2.01
CA VAL A 190 -17.08 27.76 2.47
C VAL A 190 -16.77 26.66 3.50
N PRO A 191 -17.00 26.90 4.81
CA PRO A 191 -16.62 25.96 5.87
C PRO A 191 -17.26 24.56 5.76
N ALA A 192 -18.50 24.47 5.27
CA ALA A 192 -19.16 23.18 5.03
C ALA A 192 -18.46 22.38 3.92
N LEU A 193 -18.07 23.05 2.83
CA LEU A 193 -17.29 22.45 1.76
C LEU A 193 -15.89 22.06 2.25
N ARG A 194 -15.24 22.87 3.09
CA ARG A 194 -13.94 22.54 3.71
C ARG A 194 -13.97 21.21 4.41
N ARG A 195 -14.95 21.01 5.30
CA ARG A 195 -15.12 19.74 6.02
C ARG A 195 -15.31 18.57 5.05
N TRP A 196 -16.17 18.74 4.04
CA TRP A 196 -16.41 17.69 3.05
C TRP A 196 -15.16 17.35 2.23
N VAL A 197 -14.42 18.36 1.76
CA VAL A 197 -13.18 18.19 0.98
C VAL A 197 -12.11 17.47 1.80
N ILE A 198 -11.93 17.84 3.06
CA ILE A 198 -10.99 17.12 3.95
C ILE A 198 -11.46 15.68 4.16
N ALA A 199 -12.73 15.48 4.47
CA ALA A 199 -13.30 14.18 4.80
C ALA A 199 -13.29 13.18 3.63
N LYS A 200 -13.66 13.64 2.43
CA LYS A 200 -14.02 12.77 1.30
C LYS A 200 -13.07 12.81 0.11
N THR A 201 -12.28 13.87 -0.03
CA THR A 201 -11.41 14.04 -1.21
C THR A 201 -9.95 14.28 -0.84
N SER A 202 -9.57 14.02 0.42
CA SER A 202 -8.20 14.15 0.93
C SER A 202 -7.61 12.82 1.41
N ALA A 203 -7.99 11.74 0.72
CA ALA A 203 -7.48 10.40 0.95
C ALA A 203 -7.45 9.64 -0.38
N MET A 204 -6.37 8.89 -0.66
CA MET A 204 -6.38 7.85 -1.69
C MET A 204 -6.95 6.58 -1.06
N THR A 205 -8.13 6.19 -1.51
CA THR A 205 -8.93 5.12 -0.90
C THR A 205 -9.47 4.18 -1.96
N ILE A 206 -9.62 2.92 -1.59
CA ILE A 206 -10.37 1.91 -2.36
C ILE A 206 -11.82 1.90 -1.88
N ASN A 207 -12.03 2.02 -0.58
CA ASN A 207 -13.36 2.06 0.02
C ASN A 207 -13.99 3.44 -0.18
N THR A 208 -14.99 3.53 -1.06
CA THR A 208 -15.70 4.78 -1.34
C THR A 208 -16.58 5.27 -0.19
N ALA A 209 -16.94 4.39 0.76
CA ALA A 209 -17.68 4.77 1.96
C ALA A 209 -16.79 5.47 2.98
N PHE A 210 -15.47 5.30 2.90
CA PHE A 210 -14.51 5.89 3.82
C PHE A 210 -14.67 7.41 3.93
N SER A 211 -14.42 7.92 5.13
CA SER A 211 -14.41 9.34 5.43
C SER A 211 -13.34 9.56 6.47
N ARG A 212 -12.46 10.54 6.26
CA ARG A 212 -11.48 10.90 7.28
C ARG A 212 -12.19 11.44 8.52
N GLU A 213 -11.77 10.93 9.68
CA GLU A 213 -12.23 11.39 11.00
C GLU A 213 -11.28 12.47 11.56
N ASP A 214 -10.03 12.52 11.07
CA ASP A 214 -8.96 13.39 11.60
C ASP A 214 -8.93 14.79 10.98
N LEU A 215 -10.10 15.45 10.93
CA LEU A 215 -10.29 16.74 10.24
C LEU A 215 -9.31 17.83 10.68
N ASP A 216 -8.98 17.90 11.97
CA ASP A 216 -8.08 18.91 12.54
C ASP A 216 -6.66 18.82 11.99
N ARG A 217 -6.26 17.67 11.42
CA ARG A 217 -4.97 17.52 10.73
C ARG A 217 -4.82 18.55 9.61
N ALA A 218 -5.92 18.89 8.95
CA ALA A 218 -5.92 19.83 7.83
C ALA A 218 -5.60 21.27 8.23
N GLY A 219 -5.62 21.60 9.53
CA GLY A 219 -5.19 22.90 10.05
C GLY A 219 -3.68 23.00 10.28
N ARG A 220 -2.92 21.90 10.15
CA ARG A 220 -1.47 21.91 10.39
C ARG A 220 -0.72 22.55 9.22
N ALA A 221 0.31 23.34 9.51
CA ALA A 221 1.10 24.03 8.48
C ALA A 221 1.62 23.11 7.35
N PRO A 222 2.15 21.90 7.61
CA PRO A 222 2.59 21.01 6.53
C PRO A 222 1.47 20.53 5.60
N TRP A 223 0.24 20.40 6.12
CA TRP A 223 -0.91 20.03 5.30
C TRP A 223 -1.34 21.20 4.42
N LEU A 224 -1.53 22.37 5.04
CA LEU A 224 -1.92 23.60 4.33
C LEU A 224 -0.91 23.96 3.25
N ALA A 225 0.40 23.82 3.53
CA ALA A 225 1.45 24.08 2.56
C ALA A 225 1.31 23.20 1.30
N GLN A 226 1.08 21.89 1.47
CA GLN A 226 0.89 20.98 0.33
C GLN A 226 -0.40 21.30 -0.45
N GLU A 227 -1.50 21.55 0.26
CA GLU A 227 -2.78 21.85 -0.37
C GLU A 227 -2.74 23.17 -1.16
N ILE A 228 -2.17 24.22 -0.57
CA ILE A 228 -1.97 25.52 -1.23
C ILE A 228 -0.99 25.37 -2.40
N ALA A 229 0.11 24.62 -2.23
CA ALA A 229 1.06 24.41 -3.31
C ALA A 229 0.42 23.69 -4.51
N CYS A 230 -0.38 22.63 -4.29
CA CYS A 230 -1.12 21.97 -5.36
C CYS A 230 -2.16 22.89 -6.01
N TRP A 231 -2.86 23.72 -5.22
CA TRP A 231 -3.80 24.68 -5.75
C TRP A 231 -3.10 25.72 -6.64
N LEU A 232 -2.07 26.39 -6.14
CA LEU A 232 -1.33 27.41 -6.89
C LEU A 232 -0.65 26.80 -8.12
N TRP A 233 -0.01 25.63 -7.98
CA TRP A 233 0.58 24.90 -9.10
C TRP A 233 -0.46 24.61 -10.19
N SER A 234 -1.65 24.13 -9.82
CA SER A 234 -2.72 23.87 -10.79
C SER A 234 -3.06 25.12 -11.60
N TRP A 235 -3.23 26.27 -10.93
CA TRP A 235 -3.56 27.53 -11.61
C TRP A 235 -2.40 28.10 -12.41
N THR A 236 -1.16 27.92 -11.96
CA THR A 236 0.03 28.28 -12.73
C THR A 236 0.08 27.50 -14.03
N VAL A 237 -0.09 26.17 -13.99
CA VAL A 237 -0.09 25.33 -15.19
C VAL A 237 -1.24 25.71 -16.13
N ILE A 238 -2.47 25.86 -15.61
CA ILE A 238 -3.64 26.29 -16.40
C ILE A 238 -3.38 27.64 -17.07
N GLY A 239 -2.89 28.63 -16.32
CA GLY A 239 -2.61 29.98 -16.83
C GLY A 239 -1.52 29.99 -17.89
N LEU A 240 -0.43 29.25 -17.68
CA LEU A 240 0.66 29.13 -18.66
C LEU A 240 0.22 28.40 -19.94
N THR A 241 -0.66 27.41 -19.83
CA THR A 241 -1.26 26.76 -21.01
C THR A 241 -2.21 27.70 -21.75
N ALA A 242 -3.06 28.43 -21.04
CA ALA A 242 -3.97 29.41 -21.64
C ALA A 242 -3.23 30.56 -22.33
N ALA A 243 -2.09 30.99 -21.77
CA ALA A 243 -1.21 32.00 -22.36
C ALA A 243 -0.35 31.47 -23.53
N GLY A 244 -0.43 30.18 -23.86
CA GLY A 244 0.36 29.56 -24.93
C GLY A 244 1.83 29.28 -24.60
N VAL A 245 2.25 29.49 -23.35
CA VAL A 245 3.63 29.22 -22.88
C VAL A 245 3.88 27.72 -22.76
N ILE A 246 2.92 26.97 -22.18
CA ILE A 246 2.97 25.50 -22.15
C ILE A 246 2.06 24.97 -23.26
N PRO A 247 2.60 24.24 -24.26
CA PRO A 247 1.77 23.67 -25.31
C PRO A 247 0.70 22.73 -24.74
N LEU A 248 -0.55 22.85 -25.23
CA LEU A 248 -1.64 21.96 -24.81
C LEU A 248 -1.28 20.48 -24.98
N ARG A 249 -0.51 20.14 -26.03
CA ARG A 249 0.04 18.79 -26.25
C ARG A 249 0.78 18.27 -25.02
N ALA A 250 1.62 19.08 -24.37
CA ALA A 250 2.38 18.64 -23.20
C ALA A 250 1.47 18.29 -22.02
N ILE A 251 0.41 19.08 -21.81
CA ILE A 251 -0.59 18.80 -20.76
C ILE A 251 -1.37 17.54 -21.08
N LEU A 252 -1.83 17.35 -22.32
CA LEU A 252 -2.55 16.15 -22.72
C LEU A 252 -1.67 14.89 -22.58
N THR A 253 -0.37 14.99 -22.91
CA THR A 253 0.60 13.93 -22.67
C THR A 253 0.74 13.62 -21.18
N ALA A 254 0.87 14.64 -20.32
CA ALA A 254 0.96 14.44 -18.87
C ALA A 254 -0.31 13.79 -18.29
N VAL A 255 -1.50 14.23 -18.72
CA VAL A 255 -2.79 13.63 -18.32
C VAL A 255 -2.89 12.17 -18.77
N ALA A 256 -2.48 11.86 -20.00
CA ALA A 256 -2.49 10.48 -20.50
C ALA A 256 -1.51 9.58 -19.72
N VAL A 257 -0.28 10.04 -19.48
CA VAL A 257 0.70 9.33 -18.64
C VAL A 257 0.14 9.11 -17.23
N TYR A 258 -0.50 10.14 -16.66
CA TYR A 258 -1.15 10.05 -15.35
C TYR A 258 -2.21 8.94 -15.32
N ALA A 259 -3.14 8.95 -16.28
CA ALA A 259 -4.20 7.96 -16.37
C ALA A 259 -3.67 6.53 -16.50
N VAL A 260 -2.64 6.33 -17.32
CA VAL A 260 -2.04 5.00 -17.54
C VAL A 260 -1.31 4.52 -16.29
N PHE A 261 -0.53 5.36 -15.59
CA PHE A 261 0.12 4.90 -14.35
C PHE A 261 -0.92 4.61 -13.26
N ALA A 262 -1.99 5.41 -13.16
CA ALA A 262 -3.07 5.16 -12.22
C ALA A 262 -3.73 3.81 -12.48
N LEU A 263 -3.94 3.45 -13.76
CA LEU A 263 -4.41 2.13 -14.18
C LEU A 263 -3.44 1.01 -13.74
N VAL A 264 -2.13 1.19 -13.94
CA VAL A 264 -1.11 0.21 -13.49
C VAL A 264 -1.15 0.03 -11.98
N ASN A 265 -1.24 1.14 -11.22
CA ASN A 265 -1.41 1.08 -9.77
C ASN A 265 -2.70 0.34 -9.39
N GLN A 266 -3.81 0.58 -10.10
CA GLN A 266 -5.10 -0.05 -9.82
C GLN A 266 -5.07 -1.56 -10.07
N LEU A 267 -4.37 -2.00 -11.12
CA LEU A 267 -4.12 -3.43 -11.39
C LEU A 267 -3.27 -4.06 -10.29
N ARG A 268 -2.21 -3.37 -9.82
CA ARG A 268 -1.41 -3.81 -8.68
C ARG A 268 -2.27 -3.92 -7.42
N THR A 269 -3.09 -2.91 -7.15
CA THR A 269 -4.02 -2.90 -6.03
C THR A 269 -4.95 -4.10 -6.09
N ALA A 270 -5.55 -4.40 -7.24
CA ALA A 270 -6.43 -5.56 -7.39
C ALA A 270 -5.77 -6.88 -6.95
N VAL A 271 -4.44 -7.01 -7.06
CA VAL A 271 -3.70 -8.20 -6.62
C VAL A 271 -2.93 -8.02 -5.31
N ALA A 272 -3.07 -6.89 -4.61
CA ALA A 272 -2.38 -6.65 -3.34
C ALA A 272 -2.97 -7.51 -2.20
N HIS A 273 -4.25 -7.85 -2.32
CA HIS A 273 -4.98 -8.69 -1.38
C HIS A 273 -5.81 -9.76 -2.09
N TYR A 274 -6.29 -10.74 -1.33
CA TYR A 274 -7.24 -11.75 -1.78
C TYR A 274 -8.69 -11.29 -1.71
N TRP A 275 -8.98 -10.24 -0.94
CA TRP A 275 -10.26 -9.53 -0.91
C TRP A 275 -11.46 -10.37 -0.48
N GLU A 276 -11.23 -11.44 0.29
CA GLU A 276 -12.27 -12.42 0.65
C GLU A 276 -13.06 -12.05 1.90
N ASN A 277 -12.54 -11.16 2.75
CA ASN A 277 -13.24 -10.72 3.95
C ASN A 277 -14.59 -10.05 3.62
N ASP A 278 -15.60 -10.24 4.46
CA ASP A 278 -16.98 -9.77 4.26
C ASP A 278 -17.31 -8.42 4.92
N GLY A 279 -16.33 -7.76 5.53
CA GLY A 279 -16.55 -6.57 6.34
C GLY A 279 -16.32 -6.81 7.84
N SER A 280 -16.11 -8.06 8.25
CA SER A 280 -15.81 -8.41 9.64
C SER A 280 -14.36 -8.07 10.03
N LYS A 281 -14.09 -7.92 11.33
CA LYS A 281 -12.74 -7.65 11.83
C LYS A 281 -11.87 -8.90 11.68
N MET A 282 -10.66 -8.72 11.15
CA MET A 282 -9.69 -9.80 10.99
C MET A 282 -8.62 -9.80 12.09
N SER A 283 -8.15 -11.00 12.47
CA SER A 283 -6.94 -11.14 13.28
C SER A 283 -5.72 -10.67 12.48
N PHE A 284 -4.62 -10.32 13.15
CA PHE A 284 -3.38 -9.92 12.47
C PHE A 284 -2.88 -10.98 11.48
N GLU A 285 -2.95 -12.26 11.85
CA GLU A 285 -2.61 -13.36 10.94
C GLU A 285 -3.59 -13.45 9.75
N GLY A 286 -4.88 -13.19 9.98
CA GLY A 286 -5.87 -13.10 8.91
C GLY A 286 -5.56 -11.98 7.90
N GLN A 287 -5.19 -10.79 8.37
CA GLN A 287 -4.79 -9.66 7.52
C GLN A 287 -3.58 -10.04 6.66
N PHE A 288 -2.57 -10.66 7.28
CA PHE A 288 -1.41 -11.18 6.58
C PHE A 288 -1.80 -12.21 5.50
N LEU A 289 -2.62 -13.20 5.85
CA LEU A 289 -3.06 -14.27 4.95
C LEU A 289 -3.98 -13.80 3.82
N ASP A 290 -4.61 -12.64 3.99
CA ASP A 290 -5.40 -11.97 2.96
C ASP A 290 -4.56 -11.03 2.09
N SER A 291 -3.27 -10.86 2.37
CA SER A 291 -2.34 -10.06 1.59
C SER A 291 -1.52 -10.93 0.62
N VAL A 292 -0.90 -10.30 -0.39
CA VAL A 292 -0.14 -11.00 -1.44
C VAL A 292 1.32 -10.54 -1.50
N ASN A 293 2.23 -11.48 -1.71
CA ASN A 293 3.59 -11.26 -2.18
C ASN A 293 3.73 -11.80 -3.62
N VAL A 294 4.53 -11.13 -4.45
CA VAL A 294 5.00 -11.62 -5.75
C VAL A 294 6.53 -11.52 -5.78
N PRO A 295 7.23 -12.43 -5.06
CA PRO A 295 8.67 -12.39 -4.92
C PRO A 295 9.39 -12.89 -6.19
N PRO A 296 10.73 -12.75 -6.26
CA PRO A 296 11.55 -13.49 -7.23
C PRO A 296 11.21 -14.99 -7.20
N PRO A 297 11.30 -15.71 -8.35
CA PRO A 297 12.03 -15.34 -9.57
C PRO A 297 11.29 -14.39 -10.53
N ALA A 298 10.06 -13.96 -10.22
CA ALA A 298 9.34 -12.96 -11.01
C ALA A 298 10.14 -11.64 -11.11
N LEU A 299 10.32 -11.15 -12.34
CA LEU A 299 11.10 -9.92 -12.60
C LEU A 299 10.23 -8.73 -12.98
N LEU A 300 9.04 -8.95 -13.54
CA LEU A 300 8.12 -7.86 -13.86
C LEU A 300 7.59 -7.08 -12.63
N PRO A 301 7.43 -7.67 -11.42
CA PRO A 301 6.95 -6.93 -10.25
C PRO A 301 7.88 -5.79 -9.83
N PHE A 302 9.14 -5.78 -10.27
CA PHE A 302 10.01 -4.62 -10.07
C PHE A 302 9.49 -3.35 -10.77
N LEU A 303 8.70 -3.52 -11.84
CA LEU A 303 8.10 -2.44 -12.62
C LEU A 303 6.66 -2.14 -12.15
N TRP A 304 5.80 -3.16 -12.01
CA TRP A 304 4.38 -2.97 -11.71
C TRP A 304 4.03 -2.99 -10.22
N ALA A 305 4.96 -3.38 -9.34
CA ALA A 305 4.85 -3.24 -7.88
C ALA A 305 6.19 -2.76 -7.27
N PRO A 306 6.64 -1.54 -7.65
CA PRO A 306 7.93 -0.99 -7.27
C PRO A 306 7.95 -0.60 -5.78
N VAL A 307 9.10 -0.12 -5.30
CA VAL A 307 9.25 0.41 -3.93
C VAL A 307 8.71 -0.55 -2.85
N GLY A 308 9.02 -1.83 -2.97
CA GLY A 308 8.65 -2.83 -1.97
C GLY A 308 7.25 -3.41 -2.10
N LEU A 309 6.38 -2.82 -2.93
CA LEU A 309 4.97 -3.21 -3.07
C LEU A 309 4.77 -4.65 -3.55
N ARG A 310 5.76 -5.26 -4.24
CA ARG A 310 5.73 -6.70 -4.55
C ARG A 310 5.79 -7.60 -3.33
N TYR A 311 6.12 -7.07 -2.16
CA TYR A 311 6.14 -7.79 -0.88
C TYR A 311 5.03 -7.29 0.06
N HIS A 312 3.82 -7.06 -0.47
CA HIS A 312 2.72 -6.42 0.28
C HIS A 312 2.31 -7.22 1.53
N ALA A 313 2.28 -8.55 1.47
CA ALA A 313 2.02 -9.35 2.68
C ALA A 313 3.15 -9.26 3.71
N LEU A 314 4.42 -9.27 3.27
CA LEU A 314 5.54 -9.06 4.18
C LEU A 314 5.51 -7.64 4.79
N HIS A 315 5.04 -6.65 4.03
CA HIS A 315 4.80 -5.31 4.51
C HIS A 315 3.75 -5.28 5.63
N HIS A 316 2.61 -5.98 5.49
CA HIS A 316 1.66 -6.16 6.60
C HIS A 316 2.27 -6.82 7.84
N LEU A 317 3.24 -7.71 7.65
CA LEU A 317 3.97 -8.34 8.74
C LEU A 317 4.99 -7.40 9.42
N LEU A 318 5.64 -6.54 8.64
CA LEU A 318 6.70 -5.62 9.07
C LEU A 318 6.51 -4.22 8.46
N PRO A 319 5.49 -3.43 8.85
CA PRO A 319 5.09 -2.21 8.11
C PRO A 319 6.14 -1.11 8.05
N ARG A 320 7.06 -1.08 9.03
CA ARG A 320 8.15 -0.10 9.08
C ARG A 320 9.41 -0.54 8.34
N MET A 321 9.45 -1.76 7.79
CA MET A 321 10.60 -2.26 7.05
C MET A 321 10.86 -1.38 5.82
N PRO A 322 12.04 -0.77 5.68
CA PRO A 322 12.38 0.01 4.50
C PRO A 322 12.26 -0.82 3.22
N TYR A 323 11.68 -0.26 2.15
CA TYR A 323 11.43 -1.03 0.91
C TYR A 323 12.66 -1.76 0.36
N HIS A 324 13.84 -1.14 0.46
CA HIS A 324 15.09 -1.69 -0.07
C HIS A 324 15.58 -2.89 0.75
N ASN A 325 15.04 -3.12 1.95
CA ASN A 325 15.36 -4.25 2.81
C ASN A 325 14.32 -5.39 2.74
N LEU A 326 13.10 -5.15 2.22
CA LEU A 326 12.05 -6.18 2.13
C LEU A 326 12.50 -7.44 1.40
N GLY A 327 13.28 -7.31 0.32
CA GLY A 327 13.81 -8.48 -0.39
C GLY A 327 14.81 -9.31 0.44
N LYS A 328 15.61 -8.66 1.29
CA LYS A 328 16.52 -9.35 2.21
C LYS A 328 15.74 -9.99 3.36
N ALA A 329 14.75 -9.30 3.91
CA ALA A 329 13.85 -9.81 4.94
C ALA A 329 13.09 -11.05 4.44
N HIS A 330 12.53 -11.00 3.23
CA HIS A 330 11.86 -12.13 2.59
C HIS A 330 12.78 -13.36 2.50
N ARG A 331 14.00 -13.19 1.99
CA ARG A 331 14.97 -14.31 1.90
C ARG A 331 15.31 -14.93 3.25
N ARG A 332 15.48 -14.13 4.30
CA ARG A 332 15.74 -14.65 5.66
C ARG A 332 14.55 -15.44 6.20
N LEU A 333 13.34 -14.94 6.02
CA LEU A 333 12.12 -15.63 6.43
C LEU A 333 11.94 -16.95 5.68
N VAL A 334 12.07 -16.93 4.35
CA VAL A 334 11.98 -18.12 3.48
C VAL A 334 12.98 -19.21 3.87
N ALA A 335 14.18 -18.82 4.30
CA ALA A 335 15.22 -19.77 4.72
C ALA A 335 14.91 -20.44 6.07
N GLU A 336 14.22 -19.74 6.97
CA GLU A 336 13.94 -20.22 8.33
C GLU A 336 12.60 -20.96 8.43
N VAL A 337 11.59 -20.58 7.65
CA VAL A 337 10.25 -21.15 7.77
C VAL A 337 10.07 -22.40 6.91
N PRO A 338 9.40 -23.45 7.42
CA PRO A 338 9.12 -24.65 6.62
C PRO A 338 8.17 -24.33 5.46
N ALA A 339 8.12 -25.22 4.46
CA ALA A 339 7.24 -25.08 3.30
C ALA A 339 5.73 -25.02 3.68
N THR A 340 5.37 -25.60 4.83
CA THR A 340 4.01 -25.59 5.38
C THR A 340 3.64 -24.31 6.13
N SER A 341 4.60 -23.37 6.29
CA SER A 341 4.37 -22.11 7.01
C SER A 341 3.29 -21.26 6.35
N PRO A 342 2.44 -20.57 7.14
CA PRO A 342 1.52 -19.55 6.63
C PRO A 342 2.19 -18.50 5.73
N TYR A 343 3.48 -18.22 5.96
CA TYR A 343 4.26 -17.29 5.14
C TYR A 343 4.31 -17.68 3.65
N ARG A 344 4.29 -18.97 3.33
CA ARG A 344 4.34 -19.47 1.94
C ARG A 344 3.00 -19.33 1.22
N ARG A 345 1.89 -19.18 1.94
CA ARG A 345 0.53 -19.19 1.37
C ARG A 345 0.11 -17.88 0.71
N VAL A 346 0.87 -16.80 0.96
CA VAL A 346 0.61 -15.46 0.44
C VAL A 346 1.40 -15.18 -0.85
N GLU A 347 2.20 -16.12 -1.33
CA GLU A 347 3.02 -15.94 -2.52
C GLU A 347 2.23 -16.27 -3.80
N GLU A 348 2.28 -15.38 -4.78
CA GLU A 348 1.77 -15.58 -6.13
C GLU A 348 2.92 -15.54 -7.14
N ALA A 349 2.76 -16.25 -8.26
CA ALA A 349 3.82 -16.37 -9.26
C ALA A 349 4.05 -15.09 -10.07
N GLU A 350 2.97 -14.37 -10.44
CA GLU A 350 3.01 -13.14 -11.22
C GLU A 350 1.64 -12.42 -11.17
N LEU A 351 1.56 -11.24 -11.79
CA LEU A 351 0.32 -10.45 -11.91
C LEU A 351 -0.84 -11.23 -12.54
N VAL A 352 -0.61 -11.89 -13.68
CA VAL A 352 -1.68 -12.55 -14.45
C VAL A 352 -2.30 -13.73 -13.68
N PRO A 353 -1.53 -14.67 -13.09
CA PRO A 353 -2.08 -15.70 -12.22
C PRO A 353 -2.89 -15.15 -11.04
N ALA A 354 -2.41 -14.08 -10.39
CA ALA A 354 -3.09 -13.45 -9.26
C ALA A 354 -4.43 -12.81 -9.68
N LEU A 355 -4.46 -12.09 -10.81
CA LEU A 355 -5.70 -11.55 -11.39
C LEU A 355 -6.68 -12.66 -11.78
N ALA A 356 -6.18 -13.75 -12.40
CA ALA A 356 -7.02 -14.88 -12.75
C ALA A 356 -7.61 -15.55 -11.50
N LYS A 357 -6.85 -15.62 -10.40
CA LYS A 357 -7.34 -16.12 -9.10
C LYS A 357 -8.46 -15.24 -8.56
N LEU A 358 -8.28 -13.91 -8.56
CA LEU A 358 -9.33 -12.96 -8.15
C LEU A 358 -10.58 -13.11 -9.01
N ALA A 359 -10.44 -13.12 -10.33
CA ALA A 359 -11.56 -13.24 -11.25
C ALA A 359 -12.32 -14.57 -11.09
N ARG A 360 -11.62 -15.68 -10.79
CA ARG A 360 -12.27 -16.97 -10.50
C ARG A 360 -13.08 -16.93 -9.21
N LYS A 361 -12.60 -16.24 -8.16
CA LYS A 361 -13.34 -16.08 -6.90
C LYS A 361 -14.60 -15.24 -7.11
N ALA A 362 -14.46 -14.10 -7.80
CA ALA A 362 -15.57 -13.21 -8.14
C ALA A 362 -16.68 -13.83 -9.00
N ARG A 363 -16.38 -14.89 -9.76
CA ARG A 363 -17.39 -15.65 -10.53
C ARG A 363 -18.16 -16.68 -9.70
N ARG A 364 -17.66 -17.02 -8.50
CA ARG A 364 -18.25 -18.01 -7.60
C ARG A 364 -19.09 -17.37 -6.50
N ALA A 365 -18.83 -16.10 -6.20
CA ALA A 365 -19.68 -15.24 -5.39
C ALA A 365 -20.89 -14.79 -6.22
#